data_AF-A0AAW5YXV9-F1
#
_entry.id   AF-A0AAW5YXV9-F1
#
_cell.length_a   1.000
_cell.length_b   1.000
_cell.length_c   1.000
_cell.angle_alpha   90.00
_cell.angle_beta   90.00
_cell.angle_gamma   90.00
#
_symmetry.space_group_name_H-M   'P 1'
#
loop_
_entity.id
_entity.type
_entity.pdbx_description
1 polymer ?
#
loop_
_entity_poly.entity_id
_entity_poly.type
_entity_poly.pdbx_seq_one_letter_code
_entity_poly.pdbx_strand_id
1 'polypeptide(L)'
;QLTFPEIEHLLANPRGKNYWSIVLRFPHPDIVLETKEADIIDFLKGLSGIGKKRANDITQSLIRLAKVACPAVKKNSAHVRGLKMAINNILSAEEECQSALQEMAKLAPKRDLEILTSIPGIGENTALRIISELGDIRRFNNPSQLNAFVGVDPQVYESGNLTAHLSISKRGTAIGRKVLYLAINQIQSAKKA
;
A
#
# COMPACT_ATOMS: atom_id res chain seq x y z
N GLN A 1 15.86 -8.91 -9.44
CA GLN A 1 15.64 -10.31 -9.00
C GLN A 1 16.54 -11.29 -9.78
N LEU A 2 16.98 -12.45 -9.23
CA LEU A 2 17.88 -13.39 -9.94
C LEU A 2 17.17 -14.37 -10.90
N THR A 3 15.87 -14.65 -10.68
CA THR A 3 15.13 -15.70 -11.42
C THR A 3 14.47 -15.19 -12.71
N PHE A 4 14.05 -13.92 -12.73
CA PHE A 4 13.47 -13.26 -13.89
C PHE A 4 13.59 -11.73 -13.70
N PRO A 5 14.81 -11.15 -13.81
CA PRO A 5 15.02 -9.72 -13.57
C PRO A 5 14.09 -8.81 -14.38
N GLU A 6 13.86 -9.15 -15.65
CA GLU A 6 13.18 -8.31 -16.62
C GLU A 6 11.66 -8.20 -16.36
N ILE A 7 11.09 -9.08 -15.54
CA ILE A 7 9.66 -9.04 -15.19
C ILE A 7 9.28 -7.78 -14.40
N GLU A 8 10.25 -7.11 -13.77
CA GLU A 8 10.05 -5.84 -13.07
C GLU A 8 9.58 -4.72 -14.02
N HIS A 9 9.82 -4.87 -15.33
CA HIS A 9 9.38 -3.92 -16.37
C HIS A 9 8.03 -4.28 -17.01
N LEU A 10 7.34 -5.33 -16.55
CA LEU A 10 6.09 -5.80 -17.15
C LEU A 10 4.95 -4.78 -16.99
N LEU A 11 4.85 -4.16 -15.81
CA LEU A 11 3.81 -3.21 -15.47
C LEU A 11 4.46 -1.88 -15.08
N ALA A 12 3.75 -0.77 -15.33
CA ALA A 12 4.21 0.58 -14.95
C ALA A 12 4.48 0.71 -13.44
N ASN A 13 3.79 -0.09 -12.62
CA ASN A 13 4.02 -0.18 -11.18
C ASN A 13 4.30 -1.65 -10.81
N PRO A 14 5.54 -2.01 -10.43
CA PRO A 14 5.94 -3.37 -10.07
C PRO A 14 5.52 -3.70 -8.62
N ARG A 15 4.28 -3.39 -8.27
CA ARG A 15 3.72 -3.56 -6.92
C ARG A 15 2.24 -3.92 -7.00
N GLY A 16 1.75 -4.53 -5.92
CA GLY A 16 0.35 -4.84 -5.68
C GLY A 16 -0.08 -6.22 -6.16
N LYS A 17 -1.29 -6.61 -5.76
CA LYS A 17 -1.83 -7.97 -5.89
C LYS A 17 -1.70 -8.55 -7.30
N ASN A 18 -2.09 -7.81 -8.34
CA ASN A 18 -2.01 -8.31 -9.72
C ASN A 18 -0.58 -8.59 -10.18
N TYR A 19 0.37 -7.70 -9.85
CA TYR A 19 1.79 -7.92 -10.19
C TYR A 19 2.31 -9.18 -9.49
N TRP A 20 2.08 -9.31 -8.19
CA TRP A 20 2.52 -10.46 -7.41
C TRP A 20 1.88 -11.77 -7.87
N SER A 21 0.60 -11.76 -8.23
CA SER A 21 -0.07 -12.93 -8.82
C SER A 21 0.56 -13.38 -10.14
N ILE A 22 0.98 -12.43 -10.99
CA ILE A 22 1.66 -12.75 -12.26
C ILE A 22 3.05 -13.33 -11.98
N VAL A 23 3.85 -12.71 -11.11
CA VAL A 23 5.20 -13.22 -10.77
C VAL A 23 5.11 -14.58 -10.07
N LEU A 24 4.08 -14.81 -9.24
CA LEU A 24 3.84 -16.10 -8.59
C LEU A 24 3.54 -17.21 -9.61
N ARG A 25 2.73 -16.90 -10.63
CA ARG A 25 2.39 -17.83 -11.72
C ARG A 25 3.58 -18.06 -12.65
N PHE A 26 4.35 -17.02 -12.94
CA PHE A 26 5.45 -17.02 -13.90
C PHE A 26 6.77 -16.51 -13.29
N PRO A 27 7.37 -17.26 -12.33
CA PRO A 27 8.55 -16.81 -11.58
C PRO A 27 9.87 -16.92 -12.37
N HIS A 28 9.83 -17.52 -13.57
CA HIS A 28 10.97 -17.82 -14.41
C HIS A 28 10.59 -17.72 -15.90
N PRO A 29 11.46 -17.21 -16.79
CA PRO A 29 11.14 -17.04 -18.21
C PRO A 29 10.77 -18.35 -18.92
N ASP A 30 11.47 -19.45 -18.65
CA ASP A 30 11.13 -20.77 -19.22
C ASP A 30 9.66 -21.16 -19.00
N ILE A 31 9.09 -20.82 -17.83
CA ILE A 31 7.69 -21.16 -17.52
C ILE A 31 6.74 -20.39 -18.43
N VAL A 32 7.07 -19.13 -18.76
CA VAL A 32 6.30 -18.33 -19.73
C VAL A 32 6.40 -18.97 -21.12
N LEU A 33 7.60 -19.34 -21.54
CA LEU A 33 7.85 -19.90 -22.88
C LEU A 33 7.25 -21.30 -23.07
N GLU A 34 7.14 -22.08 -22.00
CA GLU A 34 6.50 -23.41 -21.98
C GLU A 34 4.97 -23.33 -21.92
N THR A 35 4.40 -22.19 -21.53
CA THR A 35 2.94 -22.00 -21.40
C THR A 35 2.32 -21.51 -22.71
N LYS A 36 1.16 -22.03 -23.09
CA LYS A 36 0.44 -21.56 -24.28
C LYS A 36 -0.07 -20.13 -24.06
N GLU A 37 0.01 -19.31 -25.10
CA GLU A 37 -0.42 -17.91 -25.05
C GLU A 37 -1.88 -17.76 -24.58
N ALA A 38 -2.77 -18.64 -25.05
CA ALA A 38 -4.17 -18.65 -24.64
C ALA A 38 -4.36 -18.84 -23.12
N ASP A 39 -3.57 -19.72 -22.49
CA ASP A 39 -3.65 -20.00 -21.06
C ASP A 39 -3.16 -18.79 -20.24
N ILE A 40 -2.16 -18.05 -20.75
CA ILE A 40 -1.66 -16.82 -20.12
C ILE A 40 -2.76 -15.74 -20.17
N ILE A 41 -3.39 -15.56 -21.33
CA ILE A 41 -4.48 -14.60 -21.52
C ILE A 41 -5.65 -14.92 -20.58
N ASP A 42 -6.04 -16.18 -20.48
CA ASP A 42 -7.16 -16.58 -19.65
C ASP A 42 -6.87 -16.43 -18.15
N PHE A 43 -5.64 -16.74 -17.72
CA PHE A 43 -5.19 -16.41 -16.37
C PHE A 43 -5.28 -14.90 -16.09
N LEU A 44 -4.79 -14.06 -17.00
CA LEU A 44 -4.78 -12.60 -16.82
C LEU A 44 -6.19 -12.01 -16.78
N LYS A 45 -7.13 -12.53 -17.56
CA LYS A 45 -8.56 -12.13 -17.49
C LYS A 45 -9.20 -12.47 -16.15
N GLY A 46 -8.70 -13.49 -15.45
CA GLY A 46 -9.16 -13.84 -14.10
C GLY A 46 -8.74 -12.83 -13.04
N LEU A 47 -7.79 -11.94 -13.33
CA LEU A 47 -7.36 -10.90 -12.40
C LEU A 47 -8.28 -9.68 -12.46
N SER A 48 -8.56 -9.09 -11.30
CA SER A 48 -9.42 -7.92 -11.19
C SER A 48 -8.87 -6.72 -11.98
N GLY A 49 -9.73 -6.08 -12.76
CA GLY A 49 -9.40 -4.88 -13.53
C GLY A 49 -8.61 -5.12 -14.83
N ILE A 50 -8.47 -6.36 -15.30
CA ILE A 50 -7.80 -6.68 -16.56
C ILE A 50 -8.81 -7.11 -17.62
N GLY A 51 -9.12 -6.21 -18.56
CA GLY A 51 -9.94 -6.51 -19.73
C GLY A 51 -9.17 -7.26 -20.84
N LYS A 52 -9.90 -7.79 -21.83
CA LYS A 52 -9.35 -8.61 -22.93
C LYS A 52 -8.17 -7.97 -23.67
N LYS A 53 -8.29 -6.70 -24.07
CA LYS A 53 -7.21 -5.98 -24.77
C LYS A 53 -5.94 -5.91 -23.90
N ARG A 54 -6.10 -5.49 -22.65
CA ARG A 54 -5.00 -5.37 -21.68
C ARG A 54 -4.34 -6.72 -21.38
N ALA A 55 -5.13 -7.79 -21.27
CA ALA A 55 -4.59 -9.15 -21.09
C ALA A 55 -3.68 -9.55 -22.27
N ASN A 56 -4.10 -9.27 -23.50
CA ASN A 56 -3.27 -9.53 -24.69
C ASN A 56 -1.98 -8.70 -24.67
N ASP A 57 -2.07 -7.40 -24.39
CA ASP A 57 -0.90 -6.49 -24.36
C ASP A 57 0.13 -6.93 -23.31
N ILE A 58 -0.33 -7.32 -22.12
CA ILE A 58 0.51 -7.85 -21.04
C ILE A 58 1.12 -9.20 -21.44
N THR A 59 0.34 -10.09 -22.06
CA THR A 59 0.83 -11.39 -22.52
C THR A 59 1.97 -11.24 -23.53
N GLN A 60 1.77 -10.40 -24.54
CA GLN A 60 2.79 -10.13 -25.56
C GLN A 60 4.05 -9.50 -24.95
N SER A 61 3.89 -8.58 -24.00
CA SER A 61 5.00 -8.00 -23.26
C SER A 61 5.73 -9.04 -22.41
N LEU A 62 5.00 -9.93 -21.73
CA LEU A 62 5.55 -11.00 -20.89
C LEU A 62 6.37 -12.00 -21.72
N ILE A 63 5.83 -12.44 -22.87
CA ILE A 63 6.54 -13.34 -23.79
C ILE A 63 7.79 -12.65 -24.33
N ARG A 64 7.70 -11.37 -24.73
CA ARG A 64 8.86 -10.59 -25.18
C ARG A 64 9.94 -10.52 -24.10
N LEU A 65 9.57 -10.20 -22.87
CA LEU A 65 10.50 -10.14 -21.74
C LEU A 65 11.12 -11.52 -21.46
N ALA A 66 10.35 -12.60 -21.53
CA ALA A 66 10.85 -13.94 -21.32
C ALA A 66 11.87 -14.37 -22.39
N LYS A 67 11.73 -13.91 -23.64
CA LYS A 67 12.68 -14.20 -24.73
C LYS A 67 14.02 -13.48 -24.57
N VAL A 68 14.04 -12.30 -23.98
CA VAL A 68 15.28 -11.53 -23.76
C VAL A 68 15.92 -11.78 -22.40
N ALA A 69 15.19 -12.45 -21.50
CA ALA A 69 15.65 -12.69 -20.14
C ALA A 69 16.85 -13.64 -20.09
N CYS A 70 17.83 -13.28 -19.26
CA CYS A 70 18.97 -14.13 -18.95
C CYS A 70 18.93 -14.52 -17.47
N PRO A 71 18.17 -15.57 -17.09
CA PRO A 71 18.04 -15.96 -15.69
C PRO A 71 19.36 -16.54 -15.17
N ALA A 72 19.79 -16.08 -14.00
CA ALA A 72 21.03 -16.56 -13.37
C ALA A 72 20.88 -17.97 -12.74
N VAL A 73 19.65 -18.48 -12.66
CA VAL A 73 19.31 -19.72 -11.95
C VAL A 73 18.34 -20.55 -12.78
N LYS A 74 18.33 -21.87 -12.58
CA LYS A 74 17.39 -22.78 -13.25
C LYS A 74 15.96 -22.62 -12.72
N LYS A 75 14.96 -22.98 -13.54
CA LYS A 75 13.53 -22.98 -13.19
C LYS A 75 13.18 -23.76 -11.90
N ASN A 76 13.93 -24.83 -11.59
CA ASN A 76 13.71 -25.68 -10.41
C ASN A 76 14.63 -25.34 -9.21
N SER A 77 15.33 -24.21 -9.27
CA SER A 77 16.26 -23.79 -8.21
C SER A 77 15.56 -23.46 -6.89
N ALA A 78 16.31 -23.52 -5.79
CA ALA A 78 15.83 -23.08 -4.47
C ALA A 78 15.42 -21.60 -4.47
N HIS A 79 16.05 -20.77 -5.30
CA HIS A 79 15.72 -19.36 -5.46
C HIS A 79 14.29 -19.15 -5.97
N VAL A 80 13.83 -19.94 -6.94
CA VAL A 80 12.44 -19.87 -7.44
C VAL A 80 11.46 -20.26 -6.33
N ARG A 81 11.77 -21.29 -5.53
CA ARG A 81 10.93 -21.68 -4.37
C ARG A 81 10.88 -20.59 -3.31
N GLY A 82 12.03 -20.04 -2.93
CA GLY A 82 12.14 -18.95 -1.96
C GLY A 82 11.37 -17.70 -2.40
N LEU A 83 11.44 -17.36 -3.69
CA LEU A 83 10.64 -16.29 -4.28
C LEU A 83 9.14 -16.55 -4.10
N LYS A 84 8.64 -17.74 -4.48
CA LYS A 84 7.23 -18.08 -4.32
C LYS A 84 6.77 -17.97 -2.86
N MET A 85 7.59 -18.44 -1.93
CA MET A 85 7.31 -18.31 -0.50
C MET A 85 7.23 -16.84 -0.07
N ALA A 86 8.19 -16.02 -0.48
CA ALA A 86 8.19 -14.59 -0.16
C ALA A 86 6.95 -13.88 -0.72
N ILE A 87 6.56 -14.19 -1.97
CA ILE A 87 5.36 -13.62 -2.58
C ILE A 87 4.09 -14.07 -1.85
N ASN A 88 3.98 -15.35 -1.48
CA ASN A 88 2.84 -15.83 -0.71
C ASN A 88 2.73 -15.11 0.64
N ASN A 89 3.85 -14.90 1.35
CA ASN A 89 3.84 -14.15 2.60
C ASN A 89 3.35 -12.71 2.40
N ILE A 90 3.75 -12.05 1.30
CA ILE A 90 3.26 -10.71 0.96
C ILE A 90 1.75 -10.73 0.73
N LEU A 91 1.25 -11.67 -0.07
CA LEU A 91 -0.18 -11.79 -0.38
C LEU A 91 -1.01 -12.10 0.87
N SER A 92 -0.55 -13.00 1.74
CA SER A 92 -1.21 -13.30 3.01
C SER A 92 -1.22 -12.10 3.94
N ALA A 93 -0.11 -11.35 4.05
CA ALA A 93 -0.06 -10.13 4.85
C ALA A 93 -0.99 -9.03 4.31
N GLU A 94 -1.12 -8.90 2.98
CA GLU A 94 -2.10 -7.99 2.36
C GLU A 94 -3.54 -8.38 2.72
N GLU A 95 -3.86 -9.67 2.72
CA GLU A 95 -5.19 -10.19 3.09
C GLU A 95 -5.49 -9.99 4.58
N GLU A 96 -4.53 -10.24 5.46
CA GLU A 96 -4.64 -9.94 6.89
C GLU A 96 -4.87 -8.46 7.14
N CYS A 97 -4.13 -7.57 6.45
CA CYS A 97 -4.35 -6.13 6.55
C CYS A 97 -5.77 -5.73 6.11
N GLN A 98 -6.28 -6.33 5.04
CA GLN A 98 -7.63 -6.05 4.56
C GLN A 98 -8.70 -6.56 5.54
N SER A 99 -8.49 -7.73 6.13
CA SER A 99 -9.38 -8.30 7.15
C SER A 99 -9.40 -7.42 8.41
N ALA A 100 -8.24 -6.98 8.89
CA ALA A 100 -8.14 -6.06 10.01
C ALA A 100 -8.87 -4.74 9.74
N LEU A 101 -8.75 -4.17 8.53
CA LEU A 101 -9.50 -2.96 8.16
C LEU A 101 -11.02 -3.19 8.20
N GLN A 102 -11.51 -4.34 7.74
CA GLN A 102 -12.94 -4.67 7.80
C GLN A 102 -13.43 -4.84 9.24
N GLU A 103 -12.62 -5.42 10.13
CA GLU A 103 -12.94 -5.53 11.56
C GLU A 103 -12.97 -4.14 12.21
N MET A 104 -11.97 -3.30 11.93
CA MET A 104 -11.95 -1.91 12.39
C MET A 104 -13.18 -1.13 11.92
N ALA A 105 -13.61 -1.32 10.67
CA ALA A 105 -14.80 -0.67 10.13
C ALA A 105 -16.08 -1.06 10.89
N LYS A 106 -16.20 -2.32 11.34
CA LYS A 106 -17.34 -2.79 12.14
C LYS A 106 -17.37 -2.17 13.54
N LEU A 107 -16.20 -1.91 14.12
CA LEU A 107 -16.05 -1.37 15.48
C LEU A 107 -16.10 0.17 15.51
N ALA A 108 -15.79 0.82 14.39
CA ALA A 108 -15.73 2.28 14.32
C ALA A 108 -17.12 2.92 14.52
N PRO A 109 -17.21 4.03 15.28
CA PRO A 109 -18.45 4.80 15.38
C PRO A 109 -18.86 5.33 13.99
N LYS A 110 -20.04 4.91 13.51
CA LYS A 110 -20.53 5.27 12.15
C LYS A 110 -20.52 6.77 11.89
N ARG A 111 -20.96 7.56 12.87
CA ARG A 111 -21.00 9.03 12.77
C ARG A 111 -19.61 9.63 12.57
N ASP A 112 -18.61 9.15 13.30
CA ASP A 112 -17.24 9.67 13.22
C ASP A 112 -16.63 9.31 11.85
N LEU A 113 -16.91 8.10 11.37
CA LEU A 113 -16.48 7.64 10.05
C LEU A 113 -17.11 8.48 8.92
N GLU A 114 -18.42 8.74 8.99
CA GLU A 114 -19.14 9.58 8.02
C GLU A 114 -18.59 11.01 8.00
N ILE A 115 -18.36 11.61 9.16
CA ILE A 115 -17.77 12.96 9.25
C ILE A 115 -16.37 13.00 8.63
N LEU A 116 -15.50 12.04 8.97
CA LEU A 116 -14.14 12.02 8.42
C LEU A 116 -14.13 11.78 6.91
N THR A 117 -14.94 10.83 6.42
CA THR A 117 -15.02 10.51 4.99
C THR A 117 -15.71 11.60 4.16
N SER A 118 -16.48 12.50 4.79
CA SER A 118 -17.03 13.69 4.12
C SER A 118 -15.97 14.71 3.71
N ILE A 119 -14.76 14.63 4.29
CA ILE A 119 -13.65 15.51 3.94
C ILE A 119 -13.06 15.06 2.60
N PRO A 120 -13.04 15.91 1.57
CA PRO A 120 -12.48 15.53 0.27
C PRO A 120 -11.03 15.05 0.38
N GLY A 121 -10.75 13.88 -0.17
CA GLY A 121 -9.45 13.21 -0.10
C GLY A 121 -9.31 12.21 1.05
N ILE A 122 -10.18 12.25 2.07
CA ILE A 122 -10.17 11.26 3.15
C ILE A 122 -11.09 10.09 2.79
N GLY A 123 -10.48 8.97 2.39
CA GLY A 123 -11.19 7.71 2.20
C GLY A 123 -11.36 6.91 3.50
N GLU A 124 -12.20 5.89 3.45
CA GLU A 124 -12.53 5.01 4.59
C GLU A 124 -11.29 4.47 5.31
N ASN A 125 -10.29 3.96 4.58
CA ASN A 125 -9.05 3.44 5.17
C ASN A 125 -8.31 4.52 6.00
N THR A 126 -8.18 5.74 5.48
CA THR A 126 -7.54 6.84 6.20
C THR A 126 -8.38 7.25 7.42
N ALA A 127 -9.70 7.32 7.28
CA ALA A 127 -10.60 7.64 8.38
C ALA A 127 -10.52 6.59 9.51
N LEU A 128 -10.51 5.29 9.19
CA LEU A 128 -10.36 4.22 10.17
C LEU A 128 -9.01 4.27 10.89
N ARG A 129 -7.93 4.62 10.17
CA ARG A 129 -6.62 4.86 10.79
C ARG A 129 -6.63 6.04 11.75
N ILE A 130 -7.34 7.12 11.43
CA ILE A 130 -7.50 8.27 12.32
C ILE A 130 -8.27 7.86 13.58
N ILE A 131 -9.43 7.21 13.41
CA ILE A 131 -10.28 6.76 14.53
C ILE A 131 -9.53 5.80 15.44
N SER A 132 -8.85 4.79 14.88
CA SER A 132 -8.11 3.80 15.67
C SER A 132 -6.95 4.39 16.47
N GLU A 133 -6.24 5.35 15.90
CA GLU A 133 -5.11 5.99 16.57
C GLU A 133 -5.55 7.01 17.63
N LEU A 134 -6.61 7.78 17.36
CA LEU A 134 -7.11 8.79 18.29
C LEU A 134 -7.99 8.17 19.39
N GLY A 135 -8.62 7.03 19.10
CA GLY A 135 -9.64 6.41 19.95
C GLY A 135 -10.87 7.29 20.07
N ASP A 136 -11.45 7.34 21.27
CA ASP A 136 -12.56 8.24 21.54
C ASP A 136 -12.11 9.71 21.57
N ILE A 137 -12.46 10.46 20.53
CA ILE A 137 -12.12 11.89 20.42
C ILE A 137 -12.76 12.75 21.51
N ARG A 138 -13.86 12.28 22.13
CA ARG A 138 -14.58 13.02 23.18
C ARG A 138 -13.81 13.11 24.49
N ARG A 139 -12.71 12.36 24.65
CA ARG A 139 -11.81 12.45 25.82
C ARG A 139 -10.98 13.74 25.84
N PHE A 140 -10.92 14.46 24.72
CA PHE A 140 -10.20 15.72 24.60
C PHE A 140 -11.18 16.88 24.77
N ASN A 141 -10.96 17.71 25.79
CA ASN A 141 -11.84 18.84 26.10
C ASN A 141 -11.67 20.00 25.09
N ASN A 142 -10.52 20.05 24.39
CA ASN A 142 -10.25 21.05 23.37
C ASN A 142 -9.26 20.54 22.31
N PRO A 143 -9.19 21.18 21.12
CA PRO A 143 -8.27 20.79 20.06
C PRO A 143 -6.79 20.86 20.45
N SER A 144 -6.41 21.74 21.38
CA SER A 144 -5.01 21.85 21.83
C SER A 144 -4.55 20.60 22.57
N GLN A 145 -5.43 19.95 23.36
CA GLN A 145 -5.13 18.66 23.99
C GLN A 145 -4.92 17.55 22.97
N LEU A 146 -5.71 17.54 21.90
CA LEU A 146 -5.51 16.60 20.79
C LEU A 146 -4.17 16.86 20.09
N ASN A 147 -3.83 18.12 19.82
CA ASN A 147 -2.54 18.48 19.21
C ASN A 147 -1.35 18.04 20.06
N ALA A 148 -1.43 18.21 21.38
CA ALA A 148 -0.42 17.75 22.32
C ALA A 148 -0.33 16.21 22.37
N PHE A 149 -1.48 15.51 22.34
CA PHE A 149 -1.53 14.04 22.31
C PHE A 149 -0.85 13.46 21.06
N VAL A 150 -1.06 14.07 19.90
CA VAL A 150 -0.38 13.66 18.66
C VAL A 150 1.06 14.20 18.61
N GLY A 151 1.34 15.31 19.28
CA GLY A 151 2.65 15.95 19.34
C GLY A 151 2.96 16.82 18.11
N VAL A 152 1.93 17.49 17.58
CA VAL A 152 2.03 18.46 16.47
C VAL A 152 2.00 19.91 16.95
N ASP A 153 1.84 20.12 18.26
CA ASP A 153 1.94 21.41 18.90
C ASP A 153 3.37 21.99 18.78
N PRO A 154 3.51 23.31 18.57
CA PRO A 154 4.81 23.97 18.52
C PRO A 154 5.47 23.94 19.91
N GLN A 155 6.76 23.62 19.97
CA GLN A 155 7.50 23.75 21.22
C GLN A 155 7.77 25.22 21.53
N VAL A 156 7.69 25.57 22.80
CA VAL A 156 8.13 26.86 23.32
C VAL A 156 9.30 26.61 24.27
N TYR A 157 10.41 27.28 24.02
CA TYR A 157 11.56 27.33 24.92
C TYR A 157 11.57 28.68 25.61
N GLU A 158 11.45 28.68 26.94
CA GLU A 158 11.49 29.89 27.76
C GLU A 158 12.66 29.81 28.75
N SER A 159 13.53 30.81 28.72
CA SER A 159 14.64 30.95 29.67
C SER A 159 14.82 32.43 30.03
N GLY A 160 14.45 32.81 31.25
CA GLY A 160 14.54 34.18 31.73
C GLY A 160 13.73 35.15 30.87
N ASN A 161 14.41 35.93 30.03
CA ASN A 161 13.80 36.93 29.13
C ASN A 161 13.67 36.45 27.66
N LEU A 162 13.97 35.19 27.37
CA LEU A 162 14.02 34.66 26.01
C LEU A 162 12.92 33.62 25.81
N THR A 163 11.95 33.94 24.96
CA THR A 163 10.92 33.02 24.47
C THR A 163 11.20 32.70 23.01
N ALA A 164 11.45 31.43 22.70
CA ALA A 164 11.69 30.95 21.34
C ALA A 164 10.65 29.90 20.94
N HIS A 165 10.08 30.04 19.74
CA HIS A 165 9.23 29.02 19.13
C HIS A 165 10.10 28.04 18.33
N LEU A 166 10.05 26.78 18.72
CA LEU A 166 10.81 25.69 18.12
C LEU A 166 9.92 24.83 17.21
N SER A 167 10.48 23.75 16.67
CA SER A 167 9.74 22.78 15.86
C SER A 167 8.59 22.11 16.62
N ILE A 168 7.78 21.31 15.93
CA ILE A 168 6.75 20.47 16.56
C ILE A 168 7.31 19.64 17.72
N SER A 169 6.48 19.37 18.73
CA SER A 169 6.91 18.74 19.97
C SER A 169 7.41 17.31 19.81
N LYS A 170 6.82 16.54 18.92
CA LYS A 170 7.08 15.09 18.72
C LYS A 170 6.92 14.24 19.98
N ARG A 171 6.42 14.81 21.10
CA ARG A 171 6.23 14.13 22.39
C ARG A 171 5.05 13.14 22.36
N GLY A 172 4.09 13.37 21.46
CA GLY A 172 2.92 12.53 21.25
C GLY A 172 3.16 11.33 20.33
N THR A 173 2.08 10.77 19.78
CA THR A 173 2.15 9.52 19.02
C THR A 173 2.81 9.67 17.63
N ALA A 174 3.85 8.87 17.36
CA ALA A 174 4.52 8.88 16.06
C ALA A 174 3.62 8.35 14.93
N ILE A 175 2.78 7.37 15.25
CA ILE A 175 1.82 6.79 14.30
C ILE A 175 0.74 7.83 13.95
N GLY A 176 0.15 8.51 14.94
CA GLY A 176 -0.80 9.60 14.71
C GLY A 176 -0.23 10.72 13.86
N ARG A 177 1.01 11.15 14.10
CA ARG A 177 1.66 12.12 13.20
C ARG A 177 1.75 11.62 11.76
N LYS A 178 2.10 10.34 11.56
CA LYS A 178 2.20 9.73 10.22
C LYS A 178 0.84 9.64 9.54
N VAL A 179 -0.20 9.24 10.27
CA VAL A 179 -1.57 9.17 9.74
C VAL A 179 -2.10 10.55 9.36
N LEU A 180 -1.91 11.56 10.21
CA LEU A 180 -2.31 12.93 9.90
C LEU A 180 -1.52 13.51 8.71
N TYR A 181 -0.22 13.25 8.63
CA TYR A 181 0.59 13.66 7.48
C TYR A 181 0.08 13.04 6.16
N LEU A 182 -0.25 11.75 6.18
CA LEU A 182 -0.85 11.06 5.03
C LEU A 182 -2.21 11.67 4.67
N ALA A 183 -3.06 11.94 5.66
CA ALA A 183 -4.37 12.55 5.47
C ALA A 183 -4.26 13.93 4.79
N ILE A 184 -3.34 14.79 5.24
CA ILE A 184 -3.11 16.10 4.63
C ILE A 184 -2.64 15.98 3.17
N ASN A 185 -1.73 15.05 2.87
CA ASN A 185 -1.28 14.84 1.48
C ASN A 185 -2.42 14.39 0.55
N GLN A 186 -3.34 13.56 1.06
CA GLN A 186 -4.52 13.12 0.30
C GLN A 186 -5.50 14.27 0.05
N ILE A 187 -5.76 15.10 1.07
CA ILE A 187 -6.58 16.31 0.94
C ILE A 187 -5.98 17.26 -0.10
N GLN A 188 -4.66 17.50 -0.03
CA GLN A 188 -3.97 18.35 -1.01
C GLN A 188 -4.05 17.81 -2.43
N SER A 189 -3.98 16.48 -2.60
CA SER A 189 -4.07 15.84 -3.91
C SER A 189 -5.49 15.94 -4.48
N ALA A 190 -6.51 15.75 -3.64
CA ALA A 190 -7.91 15.88 -4.04
C ALA A 190 -8.29 17.31 -4.43
N LYS A 191 -7.72 18.33 -3.79
CA LYS A 191 -7.95 19.73 -4.14
C LYS A 191 -7.43 20.11 -5.55
N LYS A 192 -6.46 19.37 -6.08
CA LYS A 192 -5.85 19.61 -7.40
C LYS A 192 -6.58 18.88 -8.54
N ALA A 193 -7.46 17.94 -8.21
CA ALA A 193 -8.25 17.15 -9.15
C ALA A 193 -9.59 17.86 -9.44
#